data_AF-A0A088DIG4-F1
#
_entry.id   AF-A0A088DIG4-F1
#
_cell.length_a   1.000
_cell.length_b   1.000
_cell.length_c   1.000
_cell.angle_alpha   90.00
_cell.angle_beta   90.00
_cell.angle_gamma   90.00
#
_symmetry.space_group_name_H-M   'P 1'
#
loop_
_entity.id
_entity.type
_entity.pdbx_description
1 polymer ?
#
loop_
_entity_poly.entity_id
_entity_poly.type
_entity_poly.pdbx_seq_one_letter_code
_entity_poly.pdbx_strand_id
1 'polypeptide(L)'
;WLLTVPLLIIEFYLILKAVTDVAASLFYKLFVGSIVMLVFGYLGEAGLMSAMPAFIVGMLAWIYMIHTLWMGEGAQARNASGNAAVQTAYNTMMWIIIV
;
A
#
# COMPACT_ATOMS: atom_id res chain seq x y z
N TRP A 1 -6.14 7.56 11.15
CA TRP A 1 -5.52 6.86 10.00
C TRP A 1 -6.35 5.72 9.42
N LEU A 2 -7.19 5.04 10.21
CA LEU A 2 -8.01 3.92 9.72
C LEU A 2 -8.95 4.24 8.55
N LEU A 3 -9.43 5.49 8.45
CA LEU A 3 -10.26 5.93 7.32
C LEU A 3 -9.41 6.43 6.15
N THR A 4 -8.42 7.29 6.45
CA THR A 4 -7.68 8.04 5.43
C THR A 4 -6.65 7.20 4.67
N VAL A 5 -5.97 6.27 5.33
CA VAL A 5 -4.92 5.45 4.69
C VAL A 5 -5.53 4.41 3.74
N PRO A 6 -6.56 3.64 4.12
CA PRO A 6 -7.23 2.77 3.16
C PRO A 6 -7.87 3.54 2.01
N LEU A 7 -8.52 4.68 2.28
CA LEU A 7 -9.12 5.51 1.23
C LEU A 7 -8.07 5.97 0.20
N LEU A 8 -6.90 6.42 0.66
CA LEU A 8 -5.81 6.85 -0.22
C LEU A 8 -5.29 5.72 -1.11
N ILE A 9 -5.17 4.51 -0.58
CA ILE A 9 -4.77 3.32 -1.35
C ILE A 9 -5.84 2.93 -2.38
N ILE A 10 -7.13 3.00 -2.00
CA ILE A 10 -8.27 2.68 -2.87
C ILE A 10 -8.37 3.68 -4.03
N GLU A 11 -8.33 4.97 -3.72
CA GLU A 11 -8.37 6.05 -4.71
C GLU A 11 -7.28 5.87 -5.76
N PHE A 12 -6.08 5.50 -5.33
CA PHE A 12 -4.98 5.27 -6.25
C PHE A 12 -5.12 4.02 -7.10
N TYR A 13 -5.62 2.93 -6.53
CA TYR A 13 -5.96 1.73 -7.31
C TYR A 13 -6.97 2.05 -8.41
N LEU A 14 -7.97 2.89 -8.12
CA LEU A 14 -8.97 3.31 -9.10
C LEU A 14 -8.35 4.17 -10.22
N ILE A 15 -7.43 5.08 -9.89
CA ILE A 15 -6.69 5.86 -10.88
C ILE A 15 -5.84 4.95 -11.77
N LEU A 16 -5.11 3.99 -11.20
CA LEU A 16 -4.31 3.05 -11.97
C LEU A 16 -5.17 2.14 -12.85
N LYS A 17 -6.29 1.63 -12.33
CA LYS A 17 -7.23 0.80 -13.07
C LYS A 17 -7.85 1.53 -14.27
N ALA A 18 -7.98 2.86 -14.20
CA ALA A 18 -8.49 3.65 -15.31
C ALA A 18 -7.50 3.78 -16.48
N VAL A 19 -6.20 3.62 -16.22
CA VAL A 19 -5.12 3.87 -17.21
C VAL A 19 -4.30 2.62 -17.55
N THR A 20 -4.43 1.54 -16.78
CA THR A 20 -3.75 0.26 -16.99
C THR A 20 -4.66 -0.89 -16.56
N ASP A 21 -4.40 -2.10 -17.06
CA ASP A 21 -5.11 -3.28 -16.60
C ASP A 21 -4.48 -3.77 -15.29
N VAL A 22 -5.16 -3.50 -14.17
CA VAL A 22 -4.64 -3.76 -12.81
C VAL A 22 -5.42 -4.89 -12.16
N ALA A 23 -4.70 -5.93 -11.73
CA ALA A 23 -5.30 -7.07 -11.06
C ALA A 23 -6.04 -6.65 -9.77
N ALA A 24 -7.26 -7.16 -9.58
CA ALA A 24 -8.03 -6.93 -8.35
C ALA A 24 -7.33 -7.49 -7.10
N SER A 25 -6.41 -8.45 -7.27
CA SER A 25 -5.56 -8.98 -6.20
C SER A 25 -4.67 -7.90 -5.56
N LEU A 26 -4.17 -6.94 -6.34
CA LEU A 26 -3.34 -5.85 -5.83
C LEU A 26 -4.11 -5.00 -4.83
N PHE A 27 -5.37 -4.68 -5.14
CA PHE A 27 -6.26 -3.94 -4.25
C PHE A 27 -6.40 -4.62 -2.88
N TYR A 28 -6.74 -5.91 -2.86
CA TYR A 28 -6.95 -6.63 -1.61
C TYR A 28 -5.66 -6.78 -0.80
N LYS A 29 -4.51 -6.97 -1.46
CA LYS A 29 -3.21 -7.05 -0.78
C LYS A 29 -2.87 -5.74 -0.06
N LEU A 30 -3.10 -4.60 -0.71
CA LEU A 30 -2.81 -3.29 -0.12
C LEU A 30 -3.86 -2.90 0.94
N PHE A 31 -5.14 -3.19 0.69
CA PHE A 31 -6.21 -2.92 1.64
C PHE A 31 -6.02 -3.71 2.93
N VAL A 32 -5.83 -5.03 2.85
CA VAL A 32 -5.61 -5.88 4.02
C VAL A 32 -4.28 -5.52 4.69
N GLY A 33 -3.21 -5.27 3.92
CA GLY A 33 -1.93 -4.82 4.46
C GLY A 33 -2.06 -3.54 5.30
N SER A 34 -2.82 -2.55 4.81
CA SER A 34 -3.06 -1.29 5.51
C SER A 34 -3.87 -1.48 6.80
N ILE A 35 -4.87 -2.37 6.80
CA ILE A 35 -5.64 -2.69 8.00
C ILE A 35 -4.75 -3.36 9.04
N VAL A 36 -3.98 -4.37 8.64
CA VAL A 36 -3.05 -5.06 9.55
C VAL A 36 -2.06 -4.05 10.15
N MET A 37 -1.43 -3.22 9.32
CA MET A 37 -0.51 -2.18 9.79
C MET A 37 -1.13 -1.29 10.87
N LEU A 38 -2.35 -0.79 10.63
CA LEU A 38 -3.01 0.15 11.53
C LEU A 38 -3.59 -0.50 12.78
N VAL A 39 -4.14 -1.71 12.67
CA VAL A 39 -4.68 -2.44 13.82
C VAL A 39 -3.56 -2.79 14.78
N PHE A 40 -2.44 -3.32 14.29
CA PHE A 40 -1.31 -3.65 15.16
C PHE A 40 -0.62 -2.40 15.72
N GLY A 41 -0.48 -1.32 14.93
CA GLY A 41 -0.02 -0.03 15.44
C GLY A 41 -0.89 0.47 16.59
N TYR A 42 -2.21 0.46 16.41
CA TYR A 42 -3.17 0.86 17.44
C TYR A 42 -3.11 -0.03 18.68
N LEU A 43 -3.01 -1.36 18.53
CA LEU A 43 -2.90 -2.29 19.66
C LEU A 43 -1.63 -2.05 20.49
N GLY A 44 -0.52 -1.70 19.84
CA GLY A 44 0.73 -1.34 20.52
C GLY A 44 0.62 -0.01 21.26
N GLU A 45 0.01 1.01 20.65
CA GLU A 45 -0.17 2.34 21.26
C GLU A 45 -1.21 2.36 22.39
N ALA A 46 -2.28 1.57 22.25
CA ALA A 46 -3.33 1.46 23.25
C ALA A 46 -2.94 0.60 24.47
N GLY A 47 -1.74 0.01 24.47
CA GLY A 47 -1.27 -0.89 25.54
C GLY A 47 -1.99 -2.24 25.61
N LEU A 48 -2.76 -2.59 24.57
CA LEU A 48 -3.47 -3.87 24.46
C LEU A 48 -2.53 -5.01 24.04
N MET A 49 -1.38 -4.67 23.44
CA MET A 49 -0.28 -5.58 23.12
C MET A 49 1.05 -4.92 23.49
N SER A 50 2.08 -5.73 23.76
CA SER A 50 3.44 -5.20 23.92
C SER A 50 3.86 -4.42 22.66
N ALA A 51 4.37 -3.20 22.86
CA ALA A 51 4.66 -2.26 21.78
C ALA A 51 5.67 -2.81 20.75
N MET A 52 6.69 -3.56 21.19
CA MET A 52 7.73 -4.08 20.30
C MET A 52 7.20 -5.12 19.29
N PRO A 53 6.50 -6.20 19.71
CA PRO A 53 5.84 -7.11 18.77
C PRO A 53 4.83 -6.43 17.85
N ALA A 54 4.01 -5.52 18.38
CA ALA A 54 3.01 -4.79 17.62
C ALA A 54 3.66 -3.92 16.52
N PHE A 55 4.75 -3.25 16.85
CA PHE A 55 5.55 -2.47 15.91
C PHE A 55 6.16 -3.34 14.81
N ILE A 56 6.72 -4.50 15.15
CA ILE A 56 7.32 -5.43 14.17
C ILE A 56 6.25 -5.91 13.17
N VAL A 57 5.06 -6.30 13.64
CA VAL A 57 3.97 -6.75 12.76
C VAL A 57 3.50 -5.61 11.85
N GLY A 58 3.36 -4.40 12.38
CA GLY A 58 3.01 -3.22 11.59
C GLY A 58 4.04 -2.91 10.50
N MET A 59 5.32 -2.96 10.84
CA MET A 59 6.44 -2.76 9.91
C MET A 59 6.48 -3.83 8.82
N LEU A 60 6.26 -5.11 9.17
CA LEU A 60 6.21 -6.20 8.19
C LEU A 60 5.08 -6.02 7.19
N ALA A 61 3.90 -5.60 7.65
CA ALA A 61 2.77 -5.29 6.76
C ALA A 61 3.08 -4.12 5.83
N TRP A 62 3.75 -3.08 6.33
CA TRP A 62 4.19 -1.93 5.53
C TRP A 62 5.22 -2.32 4.46
N ILE A 63 6.27 -3.06 4.83
CA ILE A 63 7.29 -3.56 3.90
C ILE A 63 6.67 -4.47 2.85
N TYR A 64 5.72 -5.33 3.24
CA TYR A 64 4.98 -6.18 2.30
C TYR A 64 4.22 -5.37 1.25
N MET A 65 3.57 -4.26 1.64
CA MET A 65 2.90 -3.37 0.70
C MET A 65 3.89 -2.72 -0.27
N ILE A 66 5.02 -2.21 0.24
CA ILE A 66 6.07 -1.61 -0.61
C ILE A 66 6.61 -2.63 -1.61
N HIS A 67 6.90 -3.85 -1.16
CA HIS A 67 7.39 -4.93 -2.03
C HIS A 67 6.37 -5.27 -3.13
N THR A 68 5.09 -5.37 -2.76
CA THR A 68 4.00 -5.67 -3.72
C THR A 68 3.86 -4.58 -4.79
N LEU A 69 4.16 -3.32 -4.45
CA LEU A 69 4.11 -2.20 -5.37
C LEU A 69 5.40 -2.05 -6.22
N TRP A 70 6.60 -2.24 -5.66
CA TRP A 70 7.87 -2.06 -6.38
C TRP A 70 8.26 -3.25 -7.27
N MET A 71 7.97 -4.47 -6.82
CA MET A 71 8.46 -5.70 -7.45
C MET A 71 7.34 -6.67 -7.81
N GLY A 72 6.11 -6.42 -7.33
CA GLY A 72 4.95 -7.26 -7.59
C GLY A 72 4.06 -6.75 -8.71
N GLU A 73 2.76 -6.97 -8.54
CA GLU A 73 1.71 -6.65 -9.51
C GLU A 73 1.65 -5.15 -9.84
N GLY A 74 1.99 -4.27 -8.90
CA GLY A 74 1.99 -2.82 -9.14
C GLY A 74 3.06 -2.38 -10.15
N ALA A 75 4.25 -2.99 -10.10
CA ALA A 75 5.31 -2.70 -11.05
C ALA A 75 4.99 -3.21 -12.47
N GLN A 76 4.31 -4.35 -12.55
CA GLN A 76 3.81 -4.87 -13.83
C GLN A 76 2.77 -3.94 -14.43
N ALA A 77 1.81 -3.46 -13.61
CA ALA A 77 0.80 -2.49 -14.03
C ALA A 77 1.41 -1.17 -14.53
N ARG A 78 2.43 -0.66 -13.83
CA ARG A 78 3.20 0.53 -14.24
C ARG A 78 3.87 0.33 -15.61
N ASN A 79 4.54 -0.81 -15.80
CA ASN A 79 5.26 -1.10 -17.04
C ASN A 79 4.29 -1.34 -18.22
N ALA A 80 3.14 -1.96 -17.96
CA ALA A 80 2.10 -2.22 -18.96
C ALA A 80 1.41 -0.93 -19.45
N SER A 81 1.38 0.13 -18.64
CA SER A 81 0.77 1.41 -19.01
C SER A 81 1.37 2.05 -20.27
N GLY A 82 2.69 1.88 -20.50
CA GLY A 82 3.39 2.50 -21.63
C GLY A 82 3.44 4.05 -21.64
N ASN A 83 2.76 4.73 -20.71
CA ASN A 83 2.65 6.19 -20.64
C ASN A 83 3.59 6.79 -19.58
N ALA A 84 4.51 7.66 -20.01
CA ALA A 84 5.49 8.31 -19.14
C ALA A 84 4.87 9.14 -18.00
N ALA A 85 3.69 9.74 -18.23
CA ALA A 85 2.98 10.50 -17.20
C ALA A 85 2.48 9.59 -16.06
N VAL A 86 1.93 8.41 -16.42
CA VAL A 86 1.43 7.42 -15.45
C VAL A 86 2.60 6.83 -14.66
N GLN A 87 3.74 6.58 -15.30
CA GLN A 87 4.95 6.08 -14.61
C GLN A 87 5.50 7.10 -13.62
N THR A 88 5.52 8.38 -14.00
CA THR A 88 5.98 9.47 -13.12
C THR A 88 5.05 9.61 -11.92
N ALA A 89 3.73 9.62 -12.14
CA ALA A 89 2.75 9.69 -11.06
C ALA A 89 2.87 8.47 -10.11
N TYR A 90 3.05 7.27 -10.66
CA TYR A 90 3.25 6.05 -9.87
C TYR A 90 4.52 6.13 -9.02
N ASN A 91 5.64 6.58 -9.59
CA ASN A 91 6.91 6.70 -8.87
C ASN A 91 6.86 7.76 -7.76
N THR A 92 6.27 8.93 -8.02
CA THR A 92 6.08 9.97 -6.97
C THR A 92 5.23 9.43 -5.83
N MET A 93 4.25 8.61 -6.15
CA MET A 93 3.35 8.09 -5.14
C MET A 93 3.95 6.93 -4.33
N MET A 94 4.82 6.13 -4.96
CA MET A 94 5.71 5.19 -4.24
C MET A 94 6.53 5.91 -3.17
N TRP A 95 7.01 7.11 -3.46
CA TRP A 95 7.75 7.92 -2.50
C TRP A 95 6.89 8.36 -1.31
N ILE A 96 5.61 8.72 -1.52
CA ILE A 96 4.68 9.09 -0.44
C ILE A 96 4.41 7.91 0.52
N ILE A 97 4.49 6.68 0.04
CA ILE A 97 4.28 5.49 0.87
C ILE A 97 5.55 5.15 1.69
N ILE A 98 6.73 5.54 1.20
CA ILE A 98 8.04 5.22 1.80
C ILE A 98 8.51 6.31 2.78
N VAL A 99 8.27 7.58 2.47
CA VAL A 99 8.77 8.78 3.18
C VAL A 99 7.63 9.47 3.90
#